data_AF-A0A2R4JR51-F1
#
_entry.id   AF-A0A2R4JR51-F1
#
_cell.length_a   1.000
_cell.length_b   1.000
_cell.length_c   1.000
_cell.angle_alpha   90.00
_cell.angle_beta   90.00
_cell.angle_gamma   90.00
#
_symmetry.space_group_name_H-M   'P 1'
#
loop_
_entity.id
_entity.type
_entity.pdbx_description
1 polymer ?
#
loop_
_entity_poly.entity_id
_entity_poly.type
_entity_poly.pdbx_seq_one_letter_code
_entity_poly.pdbx_strand_id
1 'polypeptide(L)'
;MSVRILALVGSLRAGSTNRQLAEAAVKVAPEGAEVDLFEGLAEIPFYNEDLDVEGSVPAAAARLREAALAADAFLLFSPEYNGTIPAVLKNAIDWLSRPYGAGAFGGKPAAVVGTAFGQFGGVWAQDEARKAVGIAGGKVIEDLKLSIPGSLTRFAETHPVDDAEVAAQLTEVVARLHSHAGEAAAA
;
A
#
# COMPACT_ATOMS: atom_id res chain seq x y z
N MET A 1 4.94 -14.18 16.79
CA MET A 1 4.89 -12.70 16.87
C MET A 1 3.96 -12.27 15.73
N SER A 2 3.08 -11.29 15.93
CA SER A 2 2.21 -10.82 14.84
C SER A 2 3.02 -9.95 13.88
N VAL A 3 2.90 -10.18 12.57
CA VAL A 3 3.48 -9.33 11.52
C VAL A 3 2.52 -8.18 11.26
N ARG A 4 3.01 -6.93 11.34
CA ARG A 4 2.25 -5.73 11.00
C ARG A 4 2.47 -5.32 9.56
N ILE A 5 1.41 -5.26 8.79
CA ILE A 5 1.39 -4.87 7.38
C ILE A 5 0.74 -3.49 7.27
N LEU A 6 1.52 -2.46 6.94
CA LEU A 6 0.96 -1.13 6.71
C LEU A 6 0.33 -1.05 5.32
N ALA A 7 -0.97 -0.80 5.27
CA ALA A 7 -1.73 -0.61 4.06
C ALA A 7 -1.84 0.88 3.69
N LEU A 8 -1.43 1.24 2.47
CA LEU A 8 -1.53 2.61 1.93
C LEU A 8 -2.48 2.64 0.74
N VAL A 9 -3.53 3.47 0.80
CA VAL A 9 -4.58 3.53 -0.24
C VAL A 9 -4.42 4.78 -1.11
N GLY A 10 -4.14 4.58 -2.41
CA GLY A 10 -3.88 5.65 -3.36
C GLY A 10 -5.11 6.42 -3.86
N SER A 11 -6.27 6.30 -3.21
CA SER A 11 -7.48 7.06 -3.55
C SER A 11 -8.13 7.62 -2.29
N LEU A 12 -8.41 8.92 -2.30
CA LEU A 12 -8.97 9.65 -1.16
C LEU A 12 -10.51 9.76 -1.17
N ARG A 13 -11.16 9.39 -2.28
CA ARG A 13 -12.63 9.51 -2.38
C ARG A 13 -13.31 8.46 -1.50
N ALA A 14 -14.42 8.84 -0.85
CA ALA A 14 -15.17 7.96 0.05
C ALA A 14 -15.59 6.63 -0.60
N GLY A 15 -16.06 6.64 -1.86
CA GLY A 15 -16.50 5.43 -2.58
C GLY A 15 -15.39 4.63 -3.25
N SER A 16 -14.13 4.77 -2.82
CA SER A 16 -12.97 4.13 -3.48
C SER A 16 -13.07 2.60 -3.44
N THR A 17 -13.04 1.96 -4.60
CA THR A 17 -12.95 0.49 -4.71
C THR A 17 -11.60 -0.04 -4.23
N ASN A 18 -10.53 0.78 -4.24
CA ASN A 18 -9.24 0.42 -3.66
C ASN A 18 -9.28 0.49 -2.13
N ARG A 19 -10.10 1.38 -1.55
CA ARG A 19 -10.37 1.40 -0.10
C ARG A 19 -11.14 0.16 0.31
N GLN A 20 -12.18 -0.21 -0.42
CA GLN A 20 -12.94 -1.45 -0.18
C GLN A 20 -12.05 -2.70 -0.31
N LEU A 21 -11.11 -2.73 -1.28
CA LEU A 21 -10.13 -3.83 -1.38
C LEU A 21 -9.18 -3.85 -0.17
N ALA A 22 -8.73 -2.70 0.32
CA ALA A 22 -7.92 -2.63 1.54
C ALA A 22 -8.69 -3.10 2.78
N GLU A 23 -9.95 -2.72 2.93
CA GLU A 23 -10.83 -3.19 4.00
C GLU A 23 -11.09 -4.70 3.91
N ALA A 24 -11.19 -5.25 2.69
CA ALA A 24 -11.23 -6.69 2.49
C ALA A 24 -9.93 -7.37 2.94
N ALA A 25 -8.76 -6.76 2.70
CA ALA A 25 -7.46 -7.29 3.13
C ALA A 25 -7.37 -7.44 4.65
N VAL A 26 -7.95 -6.50 5.41
CA VAL A 26 -8.07 -6.62 6.88
C VAL A 26 -8.89 -7.84 7.28
N LYS A 27 -10.02 -8.05 6.61
CA LYS A 27 -10.96 -9.14 6.93
C LYS A 27 -10.42 -10.53 6.59
N VAL A 28 -9.60 -10.63 5.55
CA VAL A 28 -9.02 -11.90 5.08
C VAL A 28 -7.60 -12.16 5.60
N ALA A 29 -7.08 -11.29 6.46
CA ALA A 29 -5.76 -11.46 7.03
C ALA A 29 -5.68 -12.80 7.80
N PRO A 30 -4.66 -13.64 7.54
CA PRO A 30 -4.49 -14.90 8.25
C PRO A 30 -4.09 -14.65 9.70
N GLU A 31 -4.20 -15.69 10.53
CA GLU A 31 -3.68 -15.65 11.90
C GLU A 31 -2.20 -15.26 11.91
N GLY A 32 -1.83 -14.31 12.78
CA GLY A 32 -0.48 -13.78 12.87
C GLY A 32 -0.16 -12.62 11.92
N ALA A 33 -1.11 -12.21 11.07
CA ALA A 33 -1.01 -10.98 10.28
C ALA A 33 -1.98 -9.91 10.79
N GLU A 34 -1.50 -8.69 10.98
CA GLU A 34 -2.30 -7.51 11.26
C GLU A 34 -2.15 -6.53 10.10
N VAL A 35 -3.25 -6.20 9.42
CA VAL A 35 -3.25 -5.24 8.30
C VAL A 35 -3.79 -3.90 8.80
N ASP A 36 -2.91 -2.91 8.89
CA ASP A 36 -3.22 -1.58 9.41
C ASP A 36 -3.44 -0.61 8.25
N LEU A 37 -4.68 -0.13 8.07
CA LEU A 37 -4.96 0.92 7.10
C LEU A 37 -4.48 2.26 7.64
N PHE A 38 -3.50 2.87 6.96
CA PHE A 38 -3.08 4.22 7.32
C PHE A 38 -4.16 5.23 6.95
N GLU A 39 -4.78 5.82 7.97
CA GLU A 39 -5.64 6.97 7.82
C GLU A 39 -4.82 8.26 7.84
N GLY A 40 -5.22 9.22 7.01
CA GLY A 40 -4.64 10.56 7.06
C GLY A 40 -3.70 10.92 5.91
N LEU A 41 -3.73 10.18 4.79
CA LEU A 41 -2.93 10.52 3.60
C LEU A 41 -3.35 11.84 2.94
N ALA A 42 -4.58 12.30 3.16
CA ALA A 42 -5.08 13.56 2.59
C ALA A 42 -4.47 14.80 3.27
N GLU A 43 -4.01 14.64 4.50
CA GLU A 43 -3.49 15.67 5.39
C GLU A 43 -1.98 15.84 5.24
N ILE A 44 -1.32 14.93 4.51
CA ILE A 44 0.12 14.98 4.29
C ILE A 44 0.41 16.03 3.22
N PRO A 45 1.20 17.08 3.53
CA PRO A 45 1.58 18.05 2.52
C PRO A 45 2.41 17.37 1.42
N PHE A 46 2.47 18.00 0.24
CA PHE A 46 3.44 17.54 -0.75
C PHE A 46 4.86 17.58 -0.16
N TYR A 47 5.64 16.55 -0.44
CA TYR A 47 7.01 16.49 0.03
C TYR A 47 7.76 17.74 -0.42
N ASN A 48 8.34 18.41 0.56
CA ASN A 48 9.22 19.56 0.40
C ASN A 48 10.32 19.39 1.45
N GLU A 49 11.58 19.37 1.03
CA GLU A 49 12.72 19.16 1.92
C GLU A 49 12.84 20.29 2.96
N ASP A 50 12.33 21.49 2.68
CA ASP A 50 12.25 22.60 3.65
C ASP A 50 11.29 22.28 4.81
N LEU A 51 10.31 21.40 4.60
CA LEU A 51 9.41 20.90 5.64
C LEU A 51 9.98 19.68 6.36
N ASP A 52 11.00 19.03 5.80
CA ASP A 52 11.60 17.80 6.30
C ASP A 52 12.91 18.07 7.06
N VAL A 53 12.87 19.05 7.96
CA VAL A 53 13.98 19.36 8.86
C VAL A 53 13.62 19.03 10.30
N GLU A 54 14.64 18.67 11.08
CA GLU A 54 14.46 18.27 12.47
C GLU A 54 13.72 19.36 13.27
N GLY A 55 12.67 18.97 14.00
CA GLY A 55 11.84 19.87 14.78
C GLY A 55 10.73 20.61 14.00
N SER A 56 10.67 20.50 12.66
CA SER A 56 9.62 21.15 11.86
C SER A 56 8.78 20.19 11.00
N VAL A 57 9.05 18.88 11.06
CA VAL A 57 8.32 17.88 10.27
C VAL A 57 6.81 17.98 10.56
N PRO A 58 5.96 18.16 9.54
CA PRO A 58 4.51 18.21 9.71
C PRO A 58 3.98 16.98 10.45
N ALA A 59 3.10 17.19 11.43
CA ALA A 59 2.58 16.11 12.28
C ALA A 59 1.96 14.95 11.47
N ALA A 60 1.28 15.23 10.36
CA ALA A 60 0.72 14.20 9.49
C ALA A 60 1.81 13.32 8.84
N ALA A 61 2.90 13.92 8.38
CA ALA A 61 4.05 13.21 7.81
C ALA A 61 4.82 12.41 8.88
N ALA A 62 4.96 12.98 10.10
CA ALA A 62 5.57 12.29 11.22
C ALA A 62 4.79 11.02 11.62
N ARG A 63 3.44 11.10 11.69
CA ARG A 63 2.59 9.91 11.94
C ARG A 63 2.72 8.85 10.86
N LEU A 64 2.82 9.25 9.58
CA LEU A 64 3.05 8.31 8.49
C LEU A 64 4.39 7.56 8.69
N ARG A 65 5.46 8.28 9.04
CA ARG A 65 6.76 7.67 9.33
C ARG A 65 6.72 6.75 10.53
N GLU A 66 6.06 7.15 11.61
CA GLU A 66 5.92 6.32 12.81
C GLU A 66 5.21 4.99 12.48
N ALA A 67 4.08 5.05 11.79
CA ALA A 67 3.35 3.86 11.35
C ALA A 67 4.21 2.96 10.44
N ALA A 68 4.92 3.56 9.48
CA ALA A 68 5.78 2.84 8.55
C ALA A 68 7.01 2.22 9.21
N LEU A 69 7.58 2.87 10.23
CA LEU A 69 8.69 2.33 11.01
C LEU A 69 8.24 1.15 11.88
N ALA A 70 7.03 1.20 12.43
CA ALA A 70 6.45 0.15 13.27
C ALA A 70 5.97 -1.10 12.49
N ALA A 71 5.79 -0.98 11.17
CA ALA A 71 5.36 -2.05 10.28
C ALA A 71 6.51 -2.97 9.86
N ASP A 72 6.20 -4.23 9.59
CA ASP A 72 7.15 -5.24 9.10
C ASP A 72 7.08 -5.38 7.57
N ALA A 73 5.95 -5.03 6.96
CA ALA A 73 5.74 -5.04 5.52
C ALA A 73 4.75 -3.96 5.06
N PHE A 74 4.69 -3.74 3.74
CA PHE A 74 3.79 -2.76 3.11
C PHE A 74 2.87 -3.40 2.08
N LEU A 75 1.60 -3.00 2.09
CA LEU A 75 0.63 -3.36 1.07
C LEU A 75 0.01 -2.10 0.46
N LEU A 76 0.40 -1.77 -0.77
CA LEU A 76 -0.07 -0.56 -1.44
C LEU A 76 -1.26 -0.88 -2.35
N PHE A 77 -2.32 -0.10 -2.23
CA PHE A 77 -3.53 -0.19 -3.05
C PHE A 77 -3.57 0.97 -4.04
N SER A 78 -3.14 0.73 -5.28
CA SER A 78 -3.04 1.76 -6.30
C SER A 78 -4.21 1.68 -7.29
N PRO A 79 -5.11 2.69 -7.36
CA PRO A 79 -5.83 2.96 -8.60
C PRO A 79 -4.85 3.46 -9.68
N GLU A 80 -5.39 3.77 -10.85
CA GLU A 80 -4.64 4.38 -11.95
C GLU A 80 -5.23 5.73 -12.32
N TYR A 81 -4.43 6.78 -12.25
CA TYR A 81 -4.79 8.12 -12.70
C TYR A 81 -3.90 8.50 -13.89
N ASN A 82 -4.52 8.69 -15.05
CA ASN A 82 -3.85 9.03 -16.32
C ASN A 82 -2.72 8.05 -16.68
N GLY A 83 -2.94 6.74 -16.45
CA GLY A 83 -1.97 5.70 -16.79
C GLY A 83 -0.79 5.57 -15.82
N THR A 84 -0.82 6.23 -14.66
CA THR A 84 0.27 6.17 -13.68
C THR A 84 -0.21 6.14 -12.23
N ILE A 85 0.76 6.02 -11.32
CA ILE A 85 0.57 6.05 -9.87
C ILE A 85 -0.13 7.36 -9.44
N PRO A 86 -1.11 7.31 -8.53
CA PRO A 86 -1.75 8.51 -7.99
C PRO A 86 -0.77 9.40 -7.23
N ALA A 87 -0.94 10.72 -7.37
CA ALA A 87 -0.10 11.71 -6.69
C ALA A 87 -0.07 11.52 -5.17
N VAL A 88 -1.19 11.17 -4.54
CA VAL A 88 -1.26 10.92 -3.09
C VAL A 88 -0.39 9.74 -2.67
N LEU A 89 -0.40 8.64 -3.42
CA LEU A 89 0.39 7.45 -3.10
C LEU A 89 1.87 7.70 -3.36
N LYS A 90 2.20 8.37 -4.47
CA LYS A 90 3.57 8.78 -4.78
C LYS A 90 4.13 9.72 -3.71
N ASN A 91 3.34 10.69 -3.25
CA ASN A 91 3.74 11.61 -2.19
C ASN A 91 4.02 10.89 -0.87
N ALA A 92 3.20 9.90 -0.51
CA ALA A 92 3.46 9.06 0.66
C ALA A 92 4.80 8.30 0.51
N ILE A 93 5.07 7.74 -0.68
CA ILE A 93 6.35 7.07 -0.96
C ILE A 93 7.53 8.05 -0.83
N ASP A 94 7.38 9.29 -1.30
CA ASP A 94 8.43 10.31 -1.20
C ASP A 94 8.76 10.64 0.25
N TRP A 95 7.75 10.89 1.09
CA TRP A 95 7.95 11.11 2.53
C TRP A 95 8.61 9.93 3.25
N LEU A 96 8.24 8.70 2.88
CA LEU A 96 8.76 7.45 3.46
C LEU A 96 10.15 7.06 2.94
N SER A 97 10.56 7.58 1.78
CA SER A 97 11.92 7.40 1.24
C SER A 97 12.99 8.18 2.01
N ARG A 98 12.56 9.06 2.92
CA ARG A 98 13.40 10.00 3.66
C ARG A 98 13.42 9.68 5.17
N PRO A 99 14.54 9.96 5.86
CA PRO A 99 15.79 10.53 5.33
C PRO A 99 16.56 9.53 4.44
N TYR A 100 17.42 10.05 3.53
CA TYR A 100 18.16 9.20 2.60
C TYR A 100 19.02 8.16 3.32
N GLY A 101 18.94 6.89 2.89
CA GLY A 101 19.64 5.77 3.51
C GLY A 101 19.00 5.23 4.80
N ALA A 102 17.99 5.91 5.35
CA ALA A 102 17.24 5.47 6.53
C ALA A 102 15.72 5.68 6.36
N GLY A 103 15.23 5.62 5.12
CA GLY A 103 13.81 5.66 4.80
C GLY A 103 13.07 4.46 5.38
N ALA A 104 11.79 4.64 5.69
CA ALA A 104 10.98 3.66 6.43
C ALA A 104 10.71 2.36 5.64
N PHE A 105 10.86 2.37 4.32
CA PHE A 105 10.77 1.16 3.49
C PHE A 105 11.98 0.23 3.64
N GLY A 106 13.11 0.70 4.16
CA GLY A 106 14.41 0.03 4.07
C GLY A 106 14.37 -1.48 4.37
N GLY A 107 14.57 -2.29 3.33
CA GLY A 107 14.64 -3.75 3.41
C GLY A 107 13.29 -4.48 3.62
N LYS A 108 12.22 -3.75 3.94
CA LYS A 108 10.92 -4.33 4.28
C LYS A 108 10.19 -4.87 3.05
N PRO A 109 9.59 -6.07 3.11
CA PRO A 109 8.77 -6.60 2.02
C PRO A 109 7.61 -5.68 1.65
N ALA A 110 7.34 -5.57 0.35
CA ALA A 110 6.22 -4.77 -0.15
C ALA A 110 5.49 -5.47 -1.30
N ALA A 111 4.17 -5.35 -1.32
CA ALA A 111 3.32 -5.73 -2.44
C ALA A 111 2.49 -4.54 -2.92
N VAL A 112 2.17 -4.52 -4.22
CA VAL A 112 1.32 -3.50 -4.83
C VAL A 112 0.19 -4.18 -5.58
N VAL A 113 -1.03 -3.88 -5.15
CA VAL A 113 -2.28 -4.41 -5.70
C VAL A 113 -3.24 -3.26 -5.98
N GLY A 114 -4.38 -3.55 -6.57
CA GLY A 114 -5.40 -2.53 -6.72
C GLY A 114 -6.48 -2.88 -7.71
N THR A 115 -7.37 -1.92 -7.86
CA THR A 115 -8.52 -2.00 -8.75
C THR A 115 -8.55 -0.76 -9.65
N ALA A 116 -9.00 -0.93 -10.89
CA ALA A 116 -9.26 0.20 -11.79
C ALA A 116 -10.54 -0.04 -12.59
N PHE A 117 -11.09 1.03 -13.15
CA PHE A 117 -12.25 0.90 -14.04
C PHE A 117 -11.85 0.30 -15.40
N GLY A 118 -10.69 0.70 -15.93
CA GLY A 118 -10.19 0.25 -17.22
C GLY A 118 -9.91 -1.26 -17.28
N GLN A 119 -9.90 -1.80 -18.49
CA GLN A 119 -9.74 -3.23 -18.79
C GLN A 119 -8.44 -3.86 -18.28
N PHE A 120 -7.41 -3.05 -18.01
CA PHE A 120 -6.09 -3.52 -17.55
C PHE A 120 -5.92 -3.48 -16.02
N GLY A 121 -6.98 -3.10 -15.28
CA GLY A 121 -7.00 -3.16 -13.81
C GLY A 121 -6.01 -2.24 -13.09
N GLY A 122 -5.37 -1.31 -13.80
CA GLY A 122 -4.40 -0.37 -13.25
C GLY A 122 -2.97 -0.90 -13.19
N VAL A 123 -2.65 -1.94 -13.98
CA VAL A 123 -1.35 -2.62 -13.93
C VAL A 123 -0.16 -1.68 -14.13
N TRP A 124 -0.27 -0.65 -14.97
CA TRP A 124 0.81 0.31 -15.20
C TRP A 124 1.08 1.18 -13.97
N ALA A 125 0.02 1.68 -13.32
CA ALA A 125 0.16 2.38 -12.05
C ALA A 125 0.79 1.50 -10.96
N GLN A 126 0.43 0.21 -10.92
CA GLN A 126 1.03 -0.73 -9.99
C GLN A 126 2.52 -0.99 -10.27
N ASP A 127 2.92 -1.11 -11.54
CA ASP A 127 4.33 -1.26 -11.93
C ASP A 127 5.15 -0.01 -11.57
N GLU A 128 4.62 1.20 -11.80
CA GLU A 128 5.29 2.45 -11.40
C GLU A 128 5.38 2.59 -9.86
N ALA A 129 4.36 2.14 -9.12
CA ALA A 129 4.41 2.08 -7.67
C ALA A 129 5.43 1.08 -7.14
N ARG A 130 5.52 -0.12 -7.75
CA ARG A 130 6.57 -1.11 -7.44
C ARG A 130 7.96 -0.50 -7.65
N LYS A 131 8.19 0.11 -8.81
CA LYS A 131 9.44 0.82 -9.11
C LYS A 131 9.75 1.89 -8.05
N ALA A 132 8.79 2.74 -7.71
CA ALA A 132 8.99 3.80 -6.72
C ALA A 132 9.33 3.26 -5.33
N VAL A 133 8.62 2.23 -4.86
CA VAL A 133 8.89 1.57 -3.57
C VAL A 133 10.27 0.89 -3.59
N GLY A 134 10.63 0.20 -4.67
CA GLY A 134 11.94 -0.43 -4.81
C GLY A 134 13.09 0.57 -4.76
N ILE A 135 12.95 1.70 -5.48
CA ILE A 135 13.94 2.80 -5.43
C ILE A 135 13.99 3.46 -4.04
N ALA A 136 12.86 3.53 -3.33
CA ALA A 136 12.79 4.02 -1.95
C ALA A 136 13.37 3.03 -0.92
N GLY A 137 13.87 1.86 -1.34
CA GLY A 137 14.56 0.89 -0.50
C GLY A 137 13.70 -0.29 -0.02
N GLY A 138 12.45 -0.39 -0.47
CA GLY A 138 11.58 -1.53 -0.16
C GLY A 138 11.93 -2.78 -0.96
N LYS A 139 11.69 -3.96 -0.39
CA LYS A 139 11.85 -5.25 -1.08
C LYS A 139 10.54 -5.64 -1.74
N VAL A 140 10.33 -5.20 -2.98
CA VAL A 140 9.12 -5.53 -3.75
C VAL A 140 9.09 -7.02 -4.07
N ILE A 141 7.99 -7.68 -3.74
CA ILE A 141 7.76 -9.09 -4.06
C ILE A 141 7.05 -9.14 -5.42
N GLU A 142 7.84 -9.31 -6.48
CA GLU A 142 7.40 -9.12 -7.87
C GLU A 142 6.24 -10.02 -8.32
N ASP A 143 6.08 -11.20 -7.72
CA ASP A 143 5.02 -12.13 -8.07
C ASP A 143 3.74 -11.98 -7.23
N LEU A 144 3.73 -11.08 -6.23
CA LEU A 144 2.51 -10.65 -5.52
C LEU A 144 1.81 -9.54 -6.29
N LYS A 145 1.08 -9.92 -7.34
CA LYS A 145 0.30 -9.01 -8.19
C LYS A 145 -1.19 -9.34 -8.09
N LEU A 146 -2.00 -8.30 -7.93
CA LEU A 146 -3.46 -8.37 -8.04
C LEU A 146 -3.97 -7.08 -8.70
N SER A 147 -4.41 -7.20 -9.95
CA SER A 147 -4.93 -6.11 -10.77
C SER A 147 -6.35 -6.45 -11.20
N ILE A 148 -7.33 -5.68 -10.69
CA ILE A 148 -8.75 -5.98 -10.87
C ILE A 148 -9.38 -4.96 -11.83
N PRO A 149 -9.75 -5.36 -13.06
CA PRO A 149 -10.41 -4.49 -14.03
C PRO A 149 -11.92 -4.33 -13.76
N GLY A 150 -12.55 -3.34 -14.39
CA GLY A 150 -14.00 -3.17 -14.35
C GLY A 150 -14.58 -2.92 -12.96
N SER A 151 -13.77 -2.42 -12.03
CA SER A 151 -14.08 -2.35 -10.60
C SER A 151 -15.37 -1.61 -10.26
N LEU A 152 -15.72 -0.55 -10.98
CA LEU A 152 -16.98 0.19 -10.73
C LEU A 152 -18.23 -0.62 -11.07
N THR A 153 -18.12 -1.60 -11.98
CA THR A 153 -19.22 -2.52 -12.30
C THR A 153 -19.18 -3.72 -11.36
N ARG A 154 -17.99 -4.31 -11.17
CA ARG A 154 -17.80 -5.52 -10.35
C ARG A 154 -18.19 -5.28 -8.89
N PHE A 155 -17.87 -4.11 -8.35
CA PHE A 155 -18.09 -3.76 -6.94
C PHE A 155 -19.22 -2.73 -6.75
N ALA A 156 -20.14 -2.62 -7.71
CA ALA A 156 -21.31 -1.75 -7.58
C ALA A 156 -22.25 -2.20 -6.44
N GLU A 157 -22.45 -3.52 -6.34
CA GLU A 157 -23.39 -4.15 -5.39
C GLU A 157 -22.74 -5.25 -4.55
N THR A 158 -21.47 -5.57 -4.81
CA THR A 158 -20.71 -6.63 -4.11
C THR A 158 -19.46 -6.02 -3.49
N HIS A 159 -19.25 -6.21 -2.19
CA HIS A 159 -17.99 -5.81 -1.57
C HIS A 159 -16.87 -6.77 -2.01
N PRO A 160 -15.62 -6.33 -2.22
CA PRO A 160 -14.50 -7.20 -2.64
C PRO A 160 -14.25 -8.43 -1.73
N VAL A 161 -14.70 -8.39 -0.48
CA VAL A 161 -14.60 -9.51 0.46
C VAL A 161 -15.62 -10.62 0.18
N ASP A 162 -16.75 -10.28 -0.43
CA ASP A 162 -17.84 -11.21 -0.76
C ASP A 162 -17.69 -11.77 -2.19
N ASP A 163 -16.78 -11.20 -2.99
CA ASP A 163 -16.36 -11.75 -4.27
C ASP A 163 -15.33 -12.86 -4.04
N ALA A 164 -15.76 -14.12 -4.17
CA ALA A 164 -14.95 -15.28 -3.81
C ALA A 164 -13.61 -15.37 -4.55
N GLU A 165 -13.55 -14.93 -5.81
CA GLU A 165 -12.29 -14.91 -6.58
C GLU A 165 -11.34 -13.86 -5.99
N VAL A 166 -11.83 -12.65 -5.76
CA VAL A 166 -11.04 -11.54 -5.22
C VAL A 166 -10.58 -11.83 -3.80
N ALA A 167 -11.48 -12.35 -2.95
CA ALA A 167 -11.16 -12.71 -1.58
C ALA A 167 -10.06 -13.78 -1.52
N ALA A 168 -10.13 -14.82 -2.36
CA ALA A 168 -9.11 -15.86 -2.42
C ALA A 168 -7.75 -15.33 -2.89
N GLN A 169 -7.73 -14.54 -3.97
CA GLN A 169 -6.50 -13.92 -4.48
C GLN A 169 -5.88 -12.95 -3.46
N LEU A 170 -6.71 -12.16 -2.78
CA LEU A 170 -6.25 -11.21 -1.77
C LEU A 170 -5.73 -11.93 -0.52
N THR A 171 -6.38 -13.01 -0.09
CA THR A 171 -5.89 -13.87 1.00
C THR A 171 -4.49 -14.39 0.69
N GLU A 172 -4.26 -14.87 -0.54
CA GLU A 172 -2.96 -15.36 -0.98
C GLU A 172 -1.90 -14.24 -0.95
N VAL A 173 -2.24 -13.05 -1.43
CA VAL A 173 -1.31 -11.89 -1.37
C VAL A 173 -0.92 -11.58 0.07
N VAL A 174 -1.89 -11.49 0.99
CA VAL A 174 -1.62 -11.15 2.40
C VAL A 174 -0.82 -12.27 3.08
N ALA A 175 -1.18 -13.52 2.87
CA ALA A 175 -0.49 -14.67 3.46
C ALA A 175 0.97 -14.78 3.01
N ARG A 176 1.21 -14.60 1.70
CA ARG A 176 2.58 -14.61 1.17
C ARG A 176 3.38 -13.41 1.65
N LEU A 177 2.78 -12.21 1.70
CA LEU A 177 3.46 -11.03 2.23
C LEU A 177 3.84 -11.21 3.71
N HIS A 178 2.94 -11.79 4.51
CA HIS A 178 3.19 -12.19 5.90
C HIS A 178 4.39 -13.15 6.01
N SER A 179 4.47 -14.19 5.15
CA SER A 179 5.61 -15.13 5.15
C SER A 179 6.94 -14.42 4.88
N HIS A 180 6.98 -13.53 3.87
CA HIS A 180 8.20 -12.79 3.52
C HIS A 180 8.66 -11.85 4.64
N ALA A 181 7.71 -11.26 5.37
CA ALA A 181 8.00 -10.40 6.52
C ALA A 181 8.57 -11.21 7.69
N GLY A 182 8.00 -12.39 7.98
CA GLY A 182 8.52 -13.30 9.00
C GLY A 182 9.95 -13.77 8.71
N GLU A 183 10.26 -14.08 7.44
CA GLU A 183 11.61 -14.44 7.00
C GLU A 183 12.59 -13.26 7.11
N ALA A 184 12.17 -12.05 6.73
CA ALA A 184 12.99 -10.86 6.82
C ALA A 184 13.32 -10.47 8.27
N ALA A 185 12.39 -10.69 9.20
CA ALA A 185 12.62 -10.46 10.63
C ALA A 185 13.56 -11.50 11.28
N ALA A 186 13.74 -12.67 10.64
CA ALA A 186 14.60 -13.75 11.13
C ALA A 186 16.03 -13.70 10.58
N ALA A 187 16.30 -12.85 9.59
CA ALA A 187 17.60 -12.69 8.90
C ALA A 187 18.45 -11.58 9.53
#